data_AF-A0A077XZ46-F1
#
_entry.id   AF-A0A077XZ46-F1
#
_cell.length_a   1.000
_cell.length_b   1.000
_cell.length_c   1.000
_cell.angle_alpha   90.00
_cell.angle_beta   90.00
_cell.angle_gamma   90.00
#
_symmetry.space_group_name_H-M   'P 1'
#
loop_
_entity.id
_entity.type
_entity.pdbx_description
1 polymer ?
#
loop_
_entity_poly.entity_id
_entity_poly.type
_entity_poly.pdbx_seq_one_letter_code
_entity_poly.pdbx_strand_id
1 'polypeptide(L)'
;MIIFADINLYIMIIIRKNLALSGLILCLLAGMLPMLKVPIKGNWNLYQTDAALFFITYMLIGVTGLLFFVRQLVAYSWMTRVLGIWYLISISAVYFKINNYFGWGFADRLLSKSLHMRWGWIVYLVGIILLLLSIKKLKQMEE
;
A
#
# COMPACT_ATOMS: atom_id res chain seq x y z
N MET A 1 7.42 21.88 -15.15
CA MET A 1 6.28 21.00 -14.84
C MET A 1 5.90 20.30 -16.14
N ILE A 2 6.21 19.02 -16.30
CA ILE A 2 5.93 18.30 -17.56
C ILE A 2 4.61 17.55 -17.38
N ILE A 3 3.59 17.96 -18.15
CA ILE A 3 2.25 17.38 -18.19
C ILE A 3 2.25 16.33 -19.31
N PHE A 4 1.80 15.10 -19.01
CA PHE A 4 1.60 14.06 -20.01
C PHE A 4 0.11 13.69 -20.03
N ALA A 5 -0.45 13.60 -21.23
CA ALA A 5 -1.87 13.34 -21.48
C ALA A 5 -2.01 12.03 -22.26
N ASP A 6 -2.92 11.15 -21.80
CA ASP A 6 -3.41 10.00 -22.56
C ASP A 6 -4.79 10.34 -23.11
N ILE A 7 -4.99 10.13 -24.42
CA ILE A 7 -6.27 10.27 -25.12
C ILE A 7 -6.99 8.92 -25.04
N ASN A 8 -7.91 8.79 -24.08
CA ASN A 8 -8.97 7.78 -24.13
C ASN A 8 -10.24 8.43 -23.54
N LEU A 9 -11.25 8.55 -24.41
CA LEU A 9 -12.57 9.19 -24.28
C LEU A 9 -12.90 9.87 -22.92
N TYR A 10 -13.01 11.20 -22.95
CA TYR A 10 -13.62 12.14 -21.97
C TYR A 10 -12.84 12.54 -20.70
N ILE A 11 -11.82 11.80 -20.23
CA ILE A 11 -11.09 12.17 -19.00
C ILE A 11 -9.58 12.19 -19.22
N MET A 12 -8.99 13.37 -19.16
CA MET A 12 -7.54 13.53 -19.19
C MET A 12 -6.95 13.27 -17.79
N ILE A 13 -6.05 12.30 -17.69
CA ILE A 13 -5.32 11.97 -16.44
C ILE A 13 -3.92 12.55 -16.51
N ILE A 14 -3.54 13.31 -15.48
CA ILE A 14 -2.20 13.85 -15.30
C ILE A 14 -1.60 13.22 -14.03
N ILE A 15 -0.34 12.80 -14.09
CA ILE A 15 0.39 12.28 -12.93
C ILE A 15 1.49 13.26 -12.49
N ARG A 16 1.51 13.62 -11.21
CA ARG A 16 2.58 14.38 -10.56
C ARG A 16 3.74 13.44 -10.23
N LYS A 17 4.75 13.43 -11.11
CA LYS A 17 5.93 12.54 -11.02
C LYS A 17 6.58 12.49 -9.64
N ASN A 18 6.79 13.65 -9.00
CA ASN A 18 7.47 13.71 -7.69
C ASN A 18 6.69 12.96 -6.61
N LEU A 19 5.37 13.14 -6.54
CA LEU A 19 4.52 12.45 -5.57
C LEU A 19 4.43 10.94 -5.88
N ALA A 20 4.33 10.57 -7.16
CA ALA A 20 4.30 9.18 -7.58
C ALA A 20 5.57 8.43 -7.17
N LEU A 21 6.75 9.02 -7.46
CA LEU A 21 8.04 8.43 -7.07
C LEU A 21 8.20 8.36 -5.55
N SER A 22 7.93 9.45 -4.82
CA SER A 22 8.02 9.44 -3.36
C SER A 22 7.06 8.41 -2.74
N GLY A 23 5.85 8.29 -3.28
CA GLY A 23 4.87 7.28 -2.87
C GLY A 23 5.36 5.85 -3.10
N LEU A 24 5.87 5.55 -4.31
CA LEU A 24 6.44 4.23 -4.64
C LEU A 24 7.60 3.87 -3.71
N ILE A 25 8.55 4.80 -3.50
CA ILE A 25 9.71 4.59 -2.64
C ILE A 25 9.28 4.34 -1.19
N LEU A 26 8.35 5.13 -0.65
CA LEU A 26 7.85 4.95 0.71
C LEU A 26 7.11 3.62 0.88
N CYS A 27 6.29 3.21 -0.09
CA CYS A 27 5.63 1.90 -0.06
C CYS A 27 6.65 0.75 -0.06
N LEU A 28 7.71 0.84 -0.88
CA LEU A 28 8.78 -0.17 -0.92
C LEU A 28 9.56 -0.24 0.39
N LEU A 29 9.88 0.90 0.99
CA LEU A 29 10.61 0.95 2.26
C LEU A 29 9.75 0.47 3.42
N ALA A 30 8.46 0.80 3.43
CA ALA A 30 7.56 0.47 4.52
C ALA A 30 7.53 -1.03 4.83
N GLY A 31 7.55 -1.89 3.81
CA GLY A 31 7.57 -3.36 3.99
C GLY A 31 8.78 -3.89 4.75
N MET A 32 9.88 -3.13 4.80
CA MET A 32 11.11 -3.47 5.52
C MET A 32 11.12 -2.90 6.96
N LEU A 33 10.22 -1.97 7.27
CA LEU A 33 10.12 -1.33 8.57
C LEU A 33 9.33 -2.20 9.55
N PRO A 34 9.46 -1.94 10.87
CA PRO A 34 8.67 -2.64 11.88
C PRO A 34 7.16 -2.48 11.64
N MET A 35 6.50 -3.57 11.28
CA MET A 35 5.04 -3.69 11.15
C MET A 35 4.41 -4.20 12.45
N LEU A 36 5.11 -5.10 13.15
CA LEU A 36 4.61 -5.72 14.37
C LEU A 36 5.71 -5.81 15.43
N LYS A 37 5.34 -5.74 16.71
CA LYS A 37 6.23 -6.09 17.82
C LYS A 37 5.80 -7.44 18.38
N VAL A 38 6.72 -8.39 18.39
CA VAL A 38 6.57 -9.69 19.03
C VAL A 38 7.40 -9.71 20.30
N PRO A 39 6.88 -10.16 21.46
CA PRO A 39 7.58 -10.07 22.75
C PRO A 39 8.93 -10.80 22.76
N ILE A 40 9.03 -11.97 22.13
CA ILE A 40 10.23 -12.82 22.19
C ILE A 40 11.23 -12.46 21.08
N LYS A 41 10.73 -12.20 19.86
CA LYS A 41 11.58 -11.97 18.68
C LYS A 41 11.78 -10.49 18.32
N GLY A 42 11.12 -9.56 18.99
CA GLY A 42 11.27 -8.12 18.76
C GLY A 42 10.44 -7.57 17.59
N ASN A 43 10.99 -6.59 16.87
CA ASN A 43 10.29 -5.92 15.77
C ASN A 43 10.31 -6.78 14.51
N TRP A 44 9.14 -7.07 13.97
CA TRP A 44 8.96 -7.82 12.73
C TRP A 44 8.59 -6.88 11.60
N ASN A 45 9.18 -7.11 10.43
CA ASN A 45 8.77 -6.47 9.19
C ASN A 45 7.59 -7.23 8.55
N LEU A 46 7.17 -6.81 7.35
CA LEU A 46 6.01 -7.39 6.68
C LEU A 46 6.24 -8.87 6.32
N TYR A 47 7.44 -9.22 5.84
CA TYR A 47 7.81 -10.60 5.48
C TYR A 47 7.70 -11.56 6.67
N GLN A 48 8.20 -11.13 7.83
CA GLN A 48 8.14 -11.94 9.05
C GLN A 48 6.72 -12.04 9.62
N THR A 49 5.90 -11.01 9.42
CA THR A 49 4.50 -10.97 9.88
C THR A 49 3.65 -12.00 9.12
N ASP A 50 3.75 -12.00 7.80
CA ASP A 50 3.06 -12.94 6.93
C ASP A 50 3.69 -12.93 5.52
N ALA A 51 4.23 -14.06 5.09
CA ALA A 51 4.93 -14.15 3.82
C ALA A 51 3.99 -13.91 2.62
N ALA A 52 2.75 -14.40 2.65
CA ALA A 52 1.80 -14.19 1.57
C ALA A 52 1.41 -12.72 1.46
N LEU A 53 1.16 -12.07 2.60
CA LEU A 53 0.88 -10.63 2.65
C LEU A 53 2.04 -9.81 2.08
N PHE A 54 3.27 -10.18 2.40
CA PHE A 54 4.47 -9.56 1.85
C PHE A 54 4.54 -9.69 0.33
N PHE A 55 4.43 -10.91 -0.21
CA PHE A 55 4.54 -11.13 -1.65
C PHE A 55 3.46 -10.40 -2.44
N ILE A 56 2.19 -10.46 -2.00
CA ILE A 56 1.10 -9.76 -2.68
C ILE A 56 1.32 -8.25 -2.61
N THR A 57 1.77 -7.71 -1.47
CA THR A 57 2.05 -6.28 -1.33
C THR A 57 3.14 -5.81 -2.29
N TYR A 58 4.29 -6.50 -2.34
CA TYR A 58 5.38 -6.12 -3.25
C TYR A 58 5.03 -6.37 -4.71
N MET A 59 4.21 -7.38 -5.02
CA MET A 59 3.68 -7.60 -6.37
C MET A 59 2.83 -6.40 -6.81
N LEU A 60 1.88 -5.95 -5.99
CA LEU A 60 1.03 -4.81 -6.31
C LEU A 60 1.83 -3.50 -6.44
N ILE A 61 2.80 -3.27 -5.55
CA ILE A 61 3.72 -2.12 -5.65
C ILE A 61 4.55 -2.20 -6.94
N GLY A 62 5.09 -3.37 -7.26
CA GLY A 62 5.90 -3.61 -8.46
C GLY A 62 5.11 -3.39 -9.75
N VAL A 63 3.90 -3.93 -9.85
CA VAL A 63 2.98 -3.68 -10.98
C VAL A 63 2.64 -2.20 -11.10
N THR A 64 2.33 -1.54 -9.98
CA THR A 64 2.04 -0.09 -9.97
C THR A 64 3.24 0.72 -10.46
N GLY A 65 4.45 0.39 -10.00
CA GLY A 65 5.69 1.02 -10.45
C GLY A 65 5.95 0.78 -11.94
N LEU A 66 5.74 -0.45 -12.43
CA LEU A 66 5.88 -0.78 -13.84
C LEU A 66 4.95 0.08 -14.70
N LEU A 67 3.65 0.14 -14.36
CA LEU A 67 2.66 0.94 -15.08
C LEU A 67 3.01 2.42 -15.12
N PHE A 68 3.60 2.94 -14.04
CA PHE A 68 4.13 4.30 -14.00
C PHE A 68 5.27 4.50 -15.00
N PHE A 69 6.23 3.58 -15.07
CA PHE A 69 7.38 3.69 -15.98
C PHE A 69 7.02 3.47 -17.45
N VAL A 70 6.12 2.54 -17.75
CA VAL A 70 5.63 2.32 -19.14
C VAL A 70 4.56 3.34 -19.56
N ARG A 71 4.26 4.33 -18.70
CA ARG A 71 3.32 5.43 -18.95
C ARG A 71 1.88 5.00 -19.24
N GLN A 72 1.43 3.89 -18.65
CA GLN A 72 0.04 3.45 -18.74
C GLN A 72 -0.81 4.19 -17.69
N LEU A 73 -1.13 5.46 -17.94
CA LEU A 73 -1.63 6.40 -16.91
C LEU A 73 -2.98 5.98 -16.32
N VAL A 74 -3.87 5.45 -17.15
CA VAL A 74 -5.19 4.95 -16.73
C VAL A 74 -5.04 3.74 -15.81
N ALA A 75 -4.24 2.76 -16.21
CA ALA A 75 -4.00 1.55 -15.43
C ALA A 75 -3.26 1.87 -14.12
N TYR A 76 -2.25 2.74 -14.15
CA TYR A 76 -1.61 3.26 -12.93
C TYR A 76 -2.63 3.88 -11.98
N SER A 77 -3.52 4.74 -12.49
CA SER A 77 -4.55 5.42 -11.71
C SER A 77 -5.55 4.46 -11.04
N TRP A 78 -5.84 3.33 -11.68
CA TRP A 78 -6.61 2.25 -11.08
C TRP A 78 -5.79 1.49 -10.02
N MET A 79 -4.54 1.15 -10.33
CA MET A 79 -3.70 0.37 -9.44
C MET A 79 -3.34 1.10 -8.13
N THR A 80 -3.21 2.43 -8.12
CA THR A 80 -3.04 3.16 -6.85
C THR A 80 -4.26 3.04 -5.94
N ARG A 81 -5.49 2.96 -6.50
CA ARG A 81 -6.71 2.68 -5.71
C ARG A 81 -6.73 1.26 -5.19
N VAL A 82 -6.34 0.29 -6.04
CA VAL A 82 -6.19 -1.11 -5.63
C VAL A 82 -5.20 -1.22 -4.47
N LEU A 83 -4.05 -0.54 -4.53
CA LEU A 83 -3.10 -0.48 -3.41
C LEU A 83 -3.70 0.13 -2.15
N GLY A 84 -4.49 1.20 -2.28
CA GLY A 84 -5.19 1.80 -1.13
C GLY A 84 -6.19 0.85 -0.47
N ILE A 85 -6.99 0.12 -1.27
CA ILE A 85 -7.90 -0.90 -0.77
C ILE A 85 -7.13 -2.05 -0.14
N TRP A 86 -6.07 -2.52 -0.81
CA TRP A 86 -5.20 -3.58 -0.33
C TRP A 86 -4.58 -3.25 1.03
N TYR A 87 -4.19 -2.00 1.28
CA TYR A 87 -3.72 -1.56 2.58
C TYR A 87 -4.76 -1.74 3.68
N LEU A 88 -6.01 -1.34 3.44
CA LEU A 88 -7.11 -1.52 4.40
C LEU A 88 -7.35 -3.01 4.69
N ILE A 89 -7.30 -3.84 3.65
CA ILE A 89 -7.40 -5.30 3.80
C ILE A 89 -6.23 -5.84 4.62
N SER A 90 -5.00 -5.41 4.30
CA SER A 90 -3.76 -5.87 4.93
C SER A 90 -3.72 -5.55 6.43
N ILE A 91 -3.99 -4.29 6.79
CA ILE A 91 -3.99 -3.87 8.19
C ILE A 91 -5.10 -4.55 8.97
N SER A 92 -6.28 -4.74 8.38
CA SER A 92 -7.40 -5.45 9.00
C SER A 92 -7.10 -6.93 9.19
N ALA A 93 -6.50 -7.58 8.18
CA ALA A 93 -6.11 -8.99 8.26
C ALA A 93 -5.10 -9.23 9.38
N VAL A 94 -4.06 -8.39 9.47
CA VAL A 94 -3.09 -8.47 10.56
C VAL A 94 -3.74 -8.15 11.90
N TYR A 95 -4.59 -7.13 11.98
CA TYR A 95 -5.32 -6.78 13.19
C TYR A 95 -6.19 -7.94 13.71
N PHE A 96 -6.97 -8.59 12.85
CA PHE A 96 -7.80 -9.72 13.24
C PHE A 96 -6.96 -10.95 13.61
N LYS A 97 -5.85 -11.18 12.90
CA LYS A 97 -4.89 -12.26 13.20
C LYS A 97 -4.29 -12.08 14.59
N ILE A 98 -3.81 -10.88 14.93
CA ILE A 98 -3.17 -10.64 16.24
C ILE A 98 -4.17 -10.59 17.39
N ASN A 99 -5.43 -10.22 17.15
CA ASN A 99 -6.47 -10.22 18.18
C ASN A 99 -7.18 -11.58 18.36
N ASN A 100 -6.71 -12.63 17.67
CA ASN A 100 -7.24 -13.99 17.75
C ASN A 100 -8.74 -14.10 17.44
N TYR A 101 -9.22 -13.34 16.45
CA TYR A 101 -10.63 -13.43 16.01
C TYR A 101 -10.97 -14.78 15.36
N PHE A 102 -9.96 -15.56 14.94
CA PHE A 102 -10.13 -16.87 14.31
C PHE A 102 -10.13 -18.05 15.30
N GLY A 103 -9.69 -17.86 16.56
CA GLY A 103 -10.14 -18.65 17.71
C GLY A 103 -9.64 -20.09 17.88
N TRP A 104 -8.39 -20.42 17.55
CA TRP A 104 -7.95 -21.85 17.50
C TRP A 104 -7.10 -22.37 18.67
N GLY A 105 -6.72 -21.57 19.68
CA GLY A 105 -5.97 -22.09 20.83
C GLY A 105 -5.83 -21.18 22.05
N PHE A 106 -5.63 -21.77 23.23
CA PHE A 106 -5.35 -21.07 24.50
C PHE A 106 -4.01 -20.31 24.46
N ALA A 107 -2.99 -20.88 23.81
CA ALA A 107 -1.69 -20.24 23.58
C ALA A 107 -1.80 -18.97 22.70
N ASP A 108 -2.68 -18.99 21.69
CA ASP A 108 -2.94 -17.85 20.82
C ASP A 108 -3.59 -16.67 21.57
N ARG A 109 -4.33 -16.93 22.66
CA ARG A 109 -4.92 -15.87 23.51
C ARG A 109 -3.90 -15.19 24.42
N LEU A 110 -2.83 -15.87 24.82
CA LEU A 110 -1.76 -15.27 25.62
C LEU A 110 -0.79 -14.46 24.76
N LEU A 111 -0.52 -14.94 23.54
CA LEU A 111 0.33 -14.24 22.57
C LEU A 111 -0.37 -13.02 21.95
N SER A 112 -1.69 -13.08 21.71
CA SER A 112 -2.47 -11.97 21.13
C SER A 112 -2.39 -10.67 21.92
N LYS A 113 -2.43 -10.74 23.26
CA LYS A 113 -2.30 -9.57 24.14
C LYS A 113 -0.95 -8.86 24.05
N SER A 114 0.07 -9.51 23.52
CA SER A 114 1.43 -8.99 23.48
C SER A 114 1.85 -8.49 22.09
N LEU A 115 1.09 -8.81 21.05
CA LEU A 115 1.36 -8.38 19.68
C LEU A 115 0.83 -6.96 19.44
N HIS A 116 1.73 -6.04 19.10
CA HIS A 116 1.39 -4.63 18.91
C HIS A 116 1.76 -4.15 17.52
N MET A 117 0.85 -3.46 16.86
CA MET A 117 1.11 -2.79 15.58
C MET A 117 2.19 -1.72 15.75
N ARG A 118 3.05 -1.58 14.75
CA ARG A 118 4.17 -0.63 14.73
C ARG A 118 4.03 0.39 13.61
N TRP A 119 4.93 1.38 13.61
CA TRP A 119 4.86 2.57 12.75
C TRP A 119 5.12 2.29 11.26
N GLY A 120 5.58 1.10 10.86
CA GLY A 120 5.72 0.71 9.46
C GLY A 120 4.39 0.84 8.68
N TRP A 121 3.26 0.58 9.33
CA TRP A 121 1.93 0.79 8.75
C TRP A 121 1.65 2.25 8.41
N ILE A 122 2.12 3.17 9.25
CA ILE A 122 1.96 4.62 9.03
C ILE A 122 2.78 5.05 7.82
N VAL A 123 4.03 4.57 7.70
CA VAL A 123 4.87 4.85 6.51
C VAL A 123 4.22 4.32 5.24
N TYR A 124 3.65 3.11 5.31
CA TYR A 124 2.94 2.54 4.17
C TYR A 124 1.72 3.39 3.77
N LEU A 125 0.93 3.82 4.76
CA LEU A 125 -0.21 4.71 4.53
C LEU A 125 0.21 6.04 3.89
N VAL A 126 1.28 6.66 4.38
CA VAL A 126 1.81 7.90 3.78
C VAL A 126 2.22 7.67 2.34
N GLY A 127 2.91 6.57 2.02
CA GLY A 127 3.25 6.20 0.65
C GLY A 127 2.02 6.11 -0.25
N ILE A 128 0.97 5.43 0.22
CA ILE A 128 -0.31 5.29 -0.50
C ILE A 128 -0.99 6.65 -0.71
N ILE A 129 -1.04 7.50 0.31
CA ILE A 129 -1.62 8.84 0.20
C ILE A 129 -0.88 9.64 -0.89
N LEU A 130 0.45 9.59 -0.94
CA LEU A 130 1.23 10.24 -2.00
C LEU A 130 0.91 9.67 -3.38
N LEU A 131 0.76 8.35 -3.52
CA LEU A 131 0.35 7.72 -4.77
C LEU A 131 -1.04 8.19 -5.21
N LEU A 132 -2.01 8.26 -4.30
CA LEU A 132 -3.36 8.73 -4.60
C LEU A 132 -3.38 10.22 -4.99
N LEU A 133 -2.66 11.07 -4.23
CA LEU A 133 -2.52 12.50 -4.52
C LEU A 133 -1.68 12.79 -5.77
N SER A 134 -0.91 11.81 -6.26
CA SER A 134 -0.15 11.96 -7.50
C SER A 134 -1.05 12.10 -8.72
N ILE A 135 -2.32 11.66 -8.65
CA ILE A 135 -3.23 11.62 -9.79
C ILE A 135 -4.12 12.86 -9.81
N LYS A 136 -4.17 13.55 -10.95
CA LYS A 136 -5.11 14.64 -11.23
C LYS A 136 -5.98 14.25 -12.42
N LYS A 137 -7.30 14.21 -12.22
CA LYS A 137 -8.28 14.07 -13.31
C LYS A 137 -8.72 15.46 -13.76
N LEU A 138 -8.66 15.73 -15.06
CA LEU A 138 -9.25 16.91 -15.67
C LEU A 138 -10.51 16.47 -16.40
N LYS A 139 -11.64 17.03 -16.00
CA LYS A 139 -12.91 16.91 -16.72
C LYS A 139 -12.89 18.01 -17.79
N GLN A 140 -12.95 17.65 -19.07
CA GLN A 140 -13.26 18.64 -20.10
C GLN A 140 -14.74 18.99 -19.93
N MET A 141 -15.05 20.25 -19.67
CA MET A 141 -16.42 20.73 -19.84
C MET A 141 -16.63 20.86 -21.35
N GLU A 142 -17.57 20.10 -21.90
CA GLU A 142 -18.11 20.36 -23.23
C GLU A 142 -18.78 21.73 -23.15
N GLU A 143 -18.20 22.72 -23.85
CA GLU A 143 -18.86 24.00 -24.17
C GLU A 143 -19.74 23.83 -25.41
#